data_AF-A0A3N6GTT5-F1
#
_entry.id   AF-A0A3N6GTT5-F1
#
_cell.length_a   1.000
_cell.length_b   1.000
_cell.length_c   1.000
_cell.angle_alpha   90.00
_cell.angle_beta   90.00
_cell.angle_gamma   90.00
#
_symmetry.space_group_name_H-M   'P 1'
#
loop_
_entity.id
_entity.type
_entity.pdbx_description
1 polymer ?
#
loop_
_entity_poly.entity_id
_entity_poly.type
_entity_poly.pdbx_seq_one_letter_code
_entity_poly.pdbx_strand_id
1 'polypeptide(L)' 'MQLLELFLHRHGRAPTARETLRVDGDTVQIGAWLAKARTKHRADGLPDEHASLVAALFDGDWTNDTAQPVALV' A
#
# COMPACT_ATOMS: atom_id res chain seq x y z
N MET A 1 0.72 -4.85 6.73
CA MET A 1 1.23 -5.27 5.41
C MET A 1 0.29 -6.24 4.71
N GLN A 2 -0.16 -7.32 5.36
CA GLN A 2 -1.01 -8.36 4.76
C GLN A 2 -2.24 -7.86 3.97
N LEU A 3 -2.96 -6.83 4.47
CA LEU A 3 -4.12 -6.31 3.75
C LEU A 3 -3.78 -5.57 2.45
N LEU A 4 -2.65 -4.87 2.43
CA LEU A 4 -2.17 -4.24 1.20
C LEU A 4 -1.78 -5.33 0.21
N GLU A 5 -0.97 -6.30 0.62
CA GLU A 5 -0.56 -7.43 -0.22
C GLU A 5 -1.77 -8.18 -0.81
N LEU A 6 -2.77 -8.50 0.01
CA LEU A 6 -4.03 -9.11 -0.45
C LEU A 6 -4.73 -8.26 -1.51
N PHE A 7 -4.79 -6.94 -1.31
CA PHE A 7 -5.37 -6.02 -2.28
C PHE A 7 -4.61 -6.07 -3.61
N LEU A 8 -3.29 -5.95 -3.55
CA LEU A 8 -2.42 -5.93 -4.71
C LEU A 8 -2.54 -7.22 -5.52
N HIS A 9 -2.54 -8.38 -4.84
CA HIS A 9 -2.70 -9.67 -5.49
C HIS A 9 -4.06 -9.80 -6.19
N ARG A 10 -5.15 -9.33 -5.55
CA ARG A 10 -6.51 -9.41 -6.12
C ARG A 10 -6.74 -8.46 -7.29
N HIS A 11 -6.19 -7.25 -7.20
CA HIS A 11 -6.55 -6.16 -8.12
C HIS A 11 -5.46 -5.85 -9.14
N GLY A 12 -4.22 -6.32 -8.95
CA GLY A 12 -3.09 -6.06 -9.84
C GLY A 12 -2.69 -4.58 -9.92
N ARG A 13 -3.12 -3.75 -8.97
CA ARG A 13 -2.83 -2.31 -8.91
C ARG A 13 -2.79 -1.81 -7.47
N ALA A 14 -2.18 -0.63 -7.27
CA ALA A 14 -2.31 0.10 -6.01
C ALA A 14 -3.80 0.45 -5.71
N PRO A 15 -4.20 0.48 -4.42
CA PRO A 15 -5.51 1.00 -4.03
C PRO A 15 -5.62 2.49 -4.35
N THR A 16 -6.78 2.93 -4.85
CA THR A 16 -7.08 4.36 -5.01
C THR A 16 -7.34 5.01 -3.66
N ALA A 17 -7.27 6.33 -3.53
CA ALA A 17 -7.39 7.02 -2.24
C ALA A 17 -8.70 6.73 -1.45
N ARG A 18 -9.79 6.36 -2.13
CA ARG A 18 -11.10 6.03 -1.51
C ARG A 18 -11.37 4.52 -1.42
N GLU A 19 -10.38 3.71 -1.75
CA GLU A 19 -10.51 2.26 -1.74
C GLU A 19 -10.73 1.73 -0.33
N THR A 20 -11.63 0.77 -0.20
CA THR A 20 -11.98 0.13 1.08
C THR A 20 -11.90 -1.39 0.97
N LEU A 21 -11.61 -2.06 2.09
CA LEU A 21 -11.64 -3.51 2.24
C LEU A 21 -12.51 -3.88 3.43
N ARG A 22 -13.30 -4.95 3.30
CA ARG A 22 -13.98 -5.57 4.44
C ARG A 22 -13.15 -6.74 4.96
N VAL A 23 -12.83 -6.72 6.25
CA VAL A 23 -12.03 -7.73 6.94
C VAL A 23 -12.69 -8.00 8.28
N ASP A 24 -13.08 -9.24 8.55
CA ASP A 24 -13.69 -9.67 9.82
C ASP A 24 -14.87 -8.82 10.32
N GLY A 25 -15.64 -8.26 9.39
CA GLY A 25 -16.79 -7.38 9.69
C GLY A 25 -16.44 -5.89 9.76
N ASP A 26 -15.15 -5.53 9.83
CA ASP A 26 -14.67 -4.16 9.83
C ASP A 26 -14.41 -3.63 8.41
N THR A 27 -14.55 -2.32 8.25
CA THR A 27 -14.21 -1.63 6.99
C THR A 27 -12.90 -0.88 7.13
N VAL A 28 -11.87 -1.35 6.42
CA VAL A 28 -10.54 -0.76 6.36
C VAL A 28 -10.46 0.20 5.18
N GLN A 29 -10.12 1.46 5.45
CA GLN A 29 -9.87 2.49 4.42
C GLN A 29 -8.45 2.34 3.84
N ILE A 30 -8.21 1.25 3.11
CA ILE A 30 -6.87 0.86 2.64
C ILE A 30 -6.23 1.92 1.73
N GLY A 31 -7.04 2.59 0.92
CA GLY A 31 -6.60 3.69 0.05
C GLY A 31 -6.05 4.88 0.82
N ALA A 32 -6.82 5.35 1.82
CA ALA A 32 -6.43 6.46 2.67
C ALA A 32 -5.20 6.11 3.52
N TRP A 33 -5.10 4.85 3.98
CA TRP A 33 -3.91 4.37 4.68
C TRP A 33 -2.66 4.44 3.80
N LEU A 34 -2.71 3.94 2.56
CA LEU A 34 -1.55 3.98 1.65
C LEU A 34 -1.15 5.42 1.32
N ALA A 35 -2.12 6.29 1.03
CA ALA A 35 -1.85 7.71 0.78
C ALA A 35 -1.13 8.36 1.98
N LYS A 36 -1.58 8.08 3.21
CA LYS A 36 -0.93 8.58 4.43
C LYS A 36 0.46 8.01 4.63
N ALA A 37 0.67 6.72 4.32
CA ALA A 37 1.98 6.09 4.38
C ALA A 37 2.97 6.78 3.42
N ARG A 38 2.55 7.05 2.17
CA ARG A 38 3.35 7.80 1.19
C ARG A 38 3.72 9.19 1.70
N THR A 39 2.76 9.93 2.23
CA THR A 39 3.02 11.27 2.81
C THR A 39 4.01 11.20 3.97
N LYS A 40 3.88 10.22 4.87
CA LYS A 40 4.82 10.05 5.97
C LYS A 40 6.22 9.69 5.50
N HIS A 41 6.36 8.79 4.52
CA HIS A 41 7.66 8.41 4.00
C HIS A 41 8.38 9.60 3.34
N ARG A 42 7.66 10.41 2.53
CA ARG A 42 8.24 11.63 1.93
C ARG A 42 8.64 12.70 2.94
N ALA A 43 8.11 12.64 4.16
CA ALA A 43 8.42 13.56 5.24
C ALA A 43 9.38 12.95 6.28
N ASP A 44 10.05 11.84 5.94
CA ASP A 44 10.95 11.08 6.83
C ASP A 44 10.31 10.64 8.16
N GLY A 45 8.97 10.58 8.18
CA GLY A 45 8.15 10.27 9.36
C GLY A 45 7.61 8.84 9.38
N LEU A 46 8.10 7.97 8.49
CA LEU A 46 7.79 6.55 8.46
C LEU A 46 9.07 5.78 8.81
N PRO A 47 9.08 4.93 9.87
CA PRO A 47 10.23 4.11 10.20
C PRO A 47 10.70 3.26 9.01
N ASP A 48 12.02 3.15 8.83
CA ASP A 48 12.63 2.48 7.67
C ASP A 48 12.18 1.04 7.49
N GLU A 49 11.96 0.31 8.60
CA GLU A 49 11.41 -1.05 8.58
C GLU A 49 10.03 -1.08 7.93
N HIS A 50 9.14 -0.15 8.30
CA HIS A 50 7.82 -0.05 7.70
C HIS A 50 7.89 0.39 6.23
N ALA A 51 8.76 1.33 5.90
CA ALA A 51 8.96 1.77 4.51
C ALA A 51 9.46 0.62 3.63
N SER A 52 10.42 -0.16 4.12
CA SER A 52 11.00 -1.31 3.42
C SER A 52 9.97 -2.41 3.17
N LEU A 53 9.11 -2.69 4.16
CA LEU A 53 8.01 -3.63 3.99
C LEU A 53 7.03 -3.20 2.89
N VAL A 54 6.69 -1.91 2.81
CA VAL A 54 5.81 -1.40 1.76
C VAL A 54 6.51 -1.41 0.40
N ALA A 55 7.78 -0.99 0.35
CA ALA A 55 8.57 -0.97 -0.87
C ALA A 55 8.70 -2.35 -1.50
N ALA A 56 8.84 -3.41 -0.70
CA ALA A 56 8.93 -4.79 -1.18
C ALA A 56 7.68 -5.28 -1.94
N LEU A 57 6.55 -4.56 -1.86
CA LEU A 57 5.31 -4.91 -2.55
C LEU A 57 5.16 -4.24 -3.93
N PHE A 58 6.06 -3.35 -4.33
CA PHE A 58 5.97 -2.59 -5.57
C PHE A 58 7.26 -2.70 -6.38
N ASP A 59 7.12 -2.63 -7.70
CA ASP A 59 8.24 -2.41 -8.60
C ASP A 59 8.61 -0.92 -8.59
N GLY A 60 9.80 -0.61 -8.08
CA GLY A 60 10.35 0.74 -8.03
C GLY A 60 9.88 1.59 -6.84
N ASP A 61 9.75 2.90 -7.04
CA ASP A 61 9.33 3.83 -5.99
C ASP A 61 7.83 3.71 -5.70
N TRP A 62 7.50 3.01 -4.61
CA TRP A 62 6.13 2.78 -4.14
C TRP A 62 5.37 4.07 -3.79
N THR A 63 6.06 5.21 -3.64
CA THR A 63 5.41 6.49 -3.41
C THR A 63 4.76 7.06 -4.67
N ASN A 64 5.18 6.62 -5.86
CA ASN A 64 4.53 7.06 -7.08
C ASN A 64 3.09 6.49 -7.17
N ASP A 65 2.14 7.31 -7.61
CA ASP A 65 0.76 6.89 -7.79
C ASP A 65 0.59 5.86 -8.90
N THR A 66 1.54 5.78 -9.83
CA THR A 66 1.58 4.79 -10.91
C THR A 66 2.41 3.54 -10.60
N ALA A 67 2.94 3.43 -9.37
CA ALA A 67 3.73 2.27 -8.94
C ALA A 67 2.96 0.98 -9.17
N GLN A 68 3.59 0.05 -9.89
CA GLN A 68 3.02 -1.26 -10.17
C GLN A 68 3.34 -2.20 -9.01
N PRO A 69 2.41 -3.08 -8.61
CA PRO A 69 2.73 -4.14 -7.67
C PRO A 69 3.80 -5.06 -8.25
N VAL A 70 4.68 -5.57 -7.39
CA VAL A 70 5.52 -6.72 -7.75
C VAL A 70 4.60 -7.85 -8.23
N ALA A 71 5.01 -8.57 -9.26
CA ALA A 71 4.33 -9.79 -9.67
C ALA A 71 4.38 -10.81 -8.52
N LEU A 72 3.30 -10.89 -7.75
CA LEU A 72 3.12 -11.86 -6.67
C LEU A 72 2.78 -13.21 -7.33
N VAL A 73 3.81 -14.02 -7.61
CA VAL A 73 3.74 -15.40 -8.11
C VAL A 73 3.15 -16.37 -7.09
#